data_AF-A0A7L4EFD1-F1
#
_entry.id   AF-A0A7L4EFD1-F1
#
_cell.length_a   1.000
_cell.length_b   1.000
_cell.length_c   1.000
_cell.angle_alpha   90.00
_cell.angle_beta   90.00
_cell.angle_gamma   90.00
#
_symmetry.space_group_name_H-M   'P 1'
#
loop_
_entity.id
_entity.type
_entity.pdbx_description
1 polymer ?
#
loop_
_entity_poly.entity_id
_entity_poly.type
_entity_poly.pdbx_seq_one_letter_code
_entity_poly.pdbx_strand_id
1 'polypeptide(L)'
;IAGPFTAPYSATKFALDGFFSSLRQELIIEKVNVSITLCILGYINTESAVRAVSHVIPDTPAPKEECALEIIRGGALRWREVHYPPRTVSSMLLLRSFAPELLDSIVRGSYRVENV
;
A
#
# COMPACT_ATOMS: atom_id res chain seq x y z
N ILE A 1 -3.16 2.61 3.37
CA ILE A 1 -3.69 2.27 4.73
C ILE A 1 -2.75 2.93 5.73
N ALA A 2 -3.27 3.63 6.73
CA ALA A 2 -2.43 4.25 7.76
C ALA A 2 -2.10 3.22 8.84
N GLY A 3 -0.85 3.20 9.29
CA GLY A 3 -0.40 2.35 10.40
C GLY A 3 0.07 3.21 11.59
N PRO A 4 -0.05 2.71 12.83
CA PRO A 4 0.57 3.37 13.98
C PRO A 4 2.09 3.45 13.80
N PHE A 5 2.73 4.40 14.51
CA PHE A 5 4.19 4.63 14.49
C PHE A 5 4.81 4.99 13.13
N THR A 6 4.00 5.21 12.10
CA THR A 6 4.45 5.55 10.75
C THR A 6 3.74 6.80 10.21
N ALA A 7 3.36 7.75 11.09
CA ALA A 7 2.57 8.91 10.70
C ALA A 7 3.22 9.77 9.59
N PRO A 8 4.53 10.14 9.64
CA PRO A 8 5.15 10.89 8.54
C PRO A 8 5.20 10.08 7.24
N TYR A 9 5.55 8.78 7.33
CA TYR A 9 5.55 7.87 6.19
C TYR A 9 4.15 7.79 5.54
N SER A 10 3.12 7.57 6.36
CA SER A 10 1.73 7.51 5.94
C SER A 10 1.32 8.81 5.25
N ALA A 11 1.61 9.98 5.84
CA ALA A 11 1.29 11.28 5.25
C ALA A 11 1.87 11.42 3.83
N THR A 12 3.14 11.07 3.63
CA THR A 12 3.76 11.13 2.29
C THR A 12 3.12 10.17 1.30
N LYS A 13 2.80 8.93 1.71
CA LYS A 13 2.17 7.94 0.81
C LYS A 13 0.72 8.28 0.46
N PHE A 14 -0.01 8.89 1.39
CA PHE A 14 -1.34 9.44 1.12
C PHE A 14 -1.30 10.63 0.16
N ALA A 15 -0.29 11.50 0.29
CA ALA A 15 -0.09 12.62 -0.63
C ALA A 15 0.13 12.13 -2.08
N LEU A 16 0.84 11.02 -2.27
CA LEU A 16 1.03 10.42 -3.60
C LEU A 16 -0.29 10.00 -4.23
N ASP A 17 -1.19 9.36 -3.49
CA ASP A 17 -2.50 8.96 -4.02
C ASP A 17 -3.30 10.19 -4.46
N GLY A 18 -3.47 11.19 -3.59
CA GLY A 18 -4.20 12.40 -3.92
C GLY A 18 -3.63 13.13 -5.15
N PHE A 19 -2.31 13.34 -5.17
CA PHE A 19 -1.63 14.03 -6.26
C PHE A 19 -1.74 13.27 -7.60
N PHE A 20 -1.34 12.00 -7.62
CA PHE A 20 -1.30 11.23 -8.86
C PHE A 20 -2.70 10.82 -9.35
N SER A 21 -3.68 10.73 -8.46
CA SER A 21 -5.08 10.55 -8.86
C SER A 21 -5.66 11.80 -9.50
N SER A 22 -5.31 13.02 -9.03
CA SER A 22 -5.65 14.28 -9.72
C SER A 22 -4.97 14.37 -11.09
N LEU A 23 -3.64 14.20 -11.13
CA LEU A 23 -2.88 14.30 -12.36
C LEU A 23 -3.37 13.30 -13.43
N ARG A 24 -3.78 12.09 -13.03
CA ARG A 24 -4.37 11.13 -13.96
C ARG A 24 -5.63 11.68 -14.64
N GLN A 25 -6.48 12.40 -13.91
CA GLN A 25 -7.67 13.04 -14.50
C GLN A 25 -7.27 14.17 -15.46
N GLU A 26 -6.29 14.99 -15.09
CA GLU A 26 -5.75 16.06 -15.94
C GLU A 26 -5.21 15.50 -17.26
N LEU A 27 -4.39 14.44 -17.22
CA LEU A 27 -3.88 13.76 -18.42
C LEU A 27 -5.00 13.22 -19.33
N ILE A 28 -6.09 12.71 -18.74
CA ILE A 28 -7.26 12.22 -19.49
C ILE A 28 -7.98 13.39 -20.17
N ILE A 29 -8.21 14.50 -19.46
CA ILE A 29 -8.87 15.71 -19.98
C ILE A 29 -8.05 16.32 -21.11
N GLU A 30 -6.74 16.41 -20.94
CA GLU A 30 -5.79 16.95 -21.93
C GLU A 30 -5.45 15.97 -23.05
N LYS A 31 -6.01 14.75 -23.02
CA LYS A 31 -5.77 13.68 -24.00
C LYS A 31 -4.29 13.28 -24.14
N VAL A 32 -3.52 13.39 -23.07
CA VAL A 32 -2.12 12.95 -23.00
C VAL A 32 -2.07 11.45 -22.74
N ASN A 33 -1.47 10.68 -23.66
CA ASN A 33 -1.48 9.21 -23.60
C ASN A 33 -0.44 8.60 -22.63
N VAL A 34 -0.40 9.08 -21.39
CA VAL A 34 0.48 8.57 -20.32
C VAL A 34 -0.36 7.95 -19.22
N SER A 35 -0.09 6.68 -18.88
CA SER A 35 -0.76 5.99 -17.78
C SER A 35 -0.02 6.19 -16.48
N ILE A 36 -0.77 6.29 -15.39
CA ILE A 36 -0.25 6.34 -14.02
C ILE A 36 -0.78 5.13 -13.25
N THR A 37 0.13 4.29 -12.76
CA THR A 37 -0.18 3.09 -11.96
C THR A 37 0.24 3.33 -10.51
N LEU A 38 -0.71 3.30 -9.57
CA LEU A 38 -0.42 3.42 -8.14
C LEU A 38 -0.25 2.02 -7.52
N CYS A 39 0.94 1.72 -7.02
CA CYS A 39 1.23 0.42 -6.39
C CYS A 39 1.00 0.49 -4.89
N ILE A 40 -0.05 -0.18 -4.41
CA ILE A 40 -0.40 -0.28 -2.99
C ILE A 40 0.16 -1.59 -2.46
N LEU A 41 1.25 -1.46 -1.71
CA LEU A 41 2.04 -2.61 -1.24
C LEU A 41 1.85 -2.81 0.27
N GLY A 42 1.71 -4.07 0.67
CA GLY A 42 1.72 -4.52 2.05
C GLY A 42 3.14 -4.72 2.59
N TYR A 43 3.30 -5.65 3.54
CA TYR A 43 4.61 -5.99 4.08
C TYR A 43 5.41 -6.89 3.13
N ILE A 44 6.53 -6.40 2.61
CA ILE A 44 7.36 -7.08 1.59
C ILE A 44 8.72 -7.47 2.18
N ASN A 45 9.24 -8.64 1.80
CA ASN A 45 10.48 -9.26 2.27
C ASN A 45 11.73 -8.59 1.69
N THR A 46 11.87 -7.29 1.94
CA THR A 46 13.10 -6.54 1.70
C THR A 46 13.90 -6.48 3.00
N GLU A 47 15.23 -6.49 2.90
CA GLU A 47 16.09 -6.47 4.08
C GLU A 47 15.80 -5.26 4.98
N SER A 48 15.62 -4.08 4.38
CA SER A 48 15.29 -2.85 5.10
C SER A 48 13.94 -2.93 5.83
N ALA A 49 12.90 -3.45 5.18
CA ALA A 49 11.59 -3.58 5.82
C ALA A 49 11.62 -4.60 6.97
N VAL A 50 12.19 -5.78 6.73
CA VAL A 50 12.28 -6.83 7.76
C VAL A 50 13.07 -6.31 8.96
N ARG A 51 14.20 -5.64 8.74
CA ARG A 51 14.96 -5.02 9.83
C ARG A 51 14.17 -3.97 10.60
N ALA A 52 13.39 -3.14 9.89
CA ALA A 52 12.67 -2.03 10.48
C ALA A 52 11.40 -2.42 11.26
N VAL A 53 10.69 -3.49 10.86
CA VAL A 53 9.35 -3.77 11.42
C VAL A 53 9.12 -5.18 11.96
N SER A 54 10.02 -6.14 11.74
CA SER A 54 9.80 -7.55 12.16
C SER A 54 9.62 -7.75 13.67
N HIS A 55 10.14 -6.84 14.49
CA HIS A 55 9.98 -6.89 15.95
C HIS A 55 8.60 -6.40 16.41
N VAL A 56 7.94 -5.55 15.61
CA VAL A 56 6.63 -4.94 15.94
C VAL A 56 5.47 -5.64 15.22
N ILE A 57 5.68 -6.03 13.96
CA ILE A 57 4.66 -6.62 13.09
C ILE A 57 4.91 -8.14 13.00
N PRO A 58 4.15 -8.97 13.72
CA PRO A 58 4.29 -10.43 13.71
C PRO A 58 3.55 -11.05 12.51
N ASP A 59 3.80 -10.52 11.32
CA ASP A 59 3.23 -11.00 10.07
C ASP A 59 4.33 -11.54 9.16
N THR A 60 3.98 -12.44 8.24
CA THR A 60 4.94 -12.99 7.28
C THR A 60 5.06 -12.06 6.09
N PRO A 61 6.26 -11.52 5.78
CA PRO A 61 6.44 -10.63 4.65
C PRO A 61 6.31 -11.39 3.32
N ALA A 62 5.71 -10.73 2.33
CA ALA A 62 5.52 -11.30 0.99
C ALA A 62 6.80 -11.28 0.15
N PRO A 63 6.97 -12.19 -0.82
CA PRO A 63 8.19 -12.27 -1.63
C PRO A 63 8.36 -11.01 -2.50
N LYS A 64 9.59 -10.46 -2.50
CA LYS A 64 9.92 -9.20 -3.20
C LYS A 64 10.06 -9.39 -4.70
N GLU A 65 10.44 -10.58 -5.16
CA GLU A 65 10.60 -10.93 -6.57
C GLU A 65 9.24 -10.93 -7.29
N GLU A 66 8.23 -11.54 -6.69
CA GLU A 66 6.85 -11.53 -7.20
C GLU A 66 6.24 -10.11 -7.09
N CYS A 67 6.52 -9.40 -5.99
CA CYS A 67 6.13 -7.99 -5.86
C CYS A 67 6.66 -7.14 -7.03
N ALA A 68 7.95 -7.28 -7.36
CA ALA A 68 8.57 -6.56 -8.46
C ALA A 68 7.92 -6.91 -9.81
N LEU A 69 7.64 -8.20 -10.04
CA LEU A 69 6.95 -8.66 -11.25
C LEU A 69 5.55 -8.03 -11.38
N GLU A 70 4.77 -8.00 -10.31
CA GLU A 70 3.42 -7.43 -10.32
C GLU A 70 3.42 -5.90 -10.51
N ILE A 71 4.42 -5.19 -9.99
CA ILE A 71 4.62 -3.76 -10.27
C ILE A 71 4.90 -3.54 -11.76
N ILE A 72 5.83 -4.30 -12.35
CA ILE A 72 6.19 -4.19 -13.78
C ILE A 72 4.98 -4.54 -14.65
N ARG A 73 4.29 -5.64 -14.34
CA ARG A 73 3.08 -6.08 -15.04
C ARG A 73 1.99 -5.02 -14.99
N GLY A 74 1.73 -4.43 -13.81
CA GLY A 74 0.74 -3.39 -13.66
C GLY A 74 1.04 -2.13 -14.48
N GLY A 75 2.31 -1.71 -14.49
CA GLY A 75 2.76 -0.60 -15.33
C GLY A 75 2.64 -0.90 -16.83
N ALA A 76 3.08 -2.07 -17.27
CA ALA A 76 3.01 -2.51 -18.67
C ALA A 76 1.57 -2.63 -19.17
N LEU A 77 0.65 -3.14 -18.33
CA LEU A 77 -0.78 -3.27 -18.64
C LEU A 77 -1.57 -1.98 -18.43
N ARG A 78 -0.91 -0.89 -18.01
CA ARG A 78 -1.52 0.42 -17.73
C ARG A 78 -2.65 0.33 -16.70
N TRP A 79 -2.51 -0.57 -15.72
CA TRP A 79 -3.48 -0.69 -14.63
C TRP A 79 -3.51 0.59 -13.81
N ARG A 80 -4.70 0.95 -13.32
CA ARG A 80 -4.87 2.11 -12.44
C ARG A 80 -4.12 1.90 -11.11
N GLU A 81 -4.31 0.73 -10.52
CA GLU A 81 -3.79 0.35 -9.21
C GLU A 81 -3.28 -1.10 -9.24
N VAL A 82 -2.24 -1.38 -8.45
CA VAL A 82 -1.70 -2.72 -8.19
C VAL A 82 -1.77 -2.97 -6.70
N HIS A 83 -2.38 -4.06 -6.25
CA HIS A 83 -2.46 -4.43 -4.85
C HIS A 83 -1.62 -5.68 -4.59
N TYR A 84 -0.63 -5.58 -3.70
CA TYR A 84 0.22 -6.73 -3.41
C TYR A 84 0.66 -6.77 -1.93
N PRO A 85 0.41 -7.85 -1.19
CA PRO A 85 -0.32 -9.06 -1.59
C PRO A 85 -1.80 -8.77 -1.89
N PRO A 86 -2.37 -9.35 -2.96
CA PRO A 86 -3.66 -8.91 -3.48
C PRO A 86 -4.80 -9.16 -2.48
N ARG A 87 -4.79 -10.29 -1.77
CA ARG A 87 -5.86 -10.60 -0.79
C ARG A 87 -5.83 -9.64 0.39
N THR A 88 -4.69 -9.55 1.07
CA THR A 88 -4.52 -8.75 2.29
C THR A 88 -4.75 -7.27 2.04
N VAL A 89 -4.11 -6.71 1.01
CA VAL A 89 -4.21 -5.27 0.70
C VAL A 89 -5.62 -4.92 0.24
N SER A 90 -6.21 -5.72 -0.67
CA SER A 90 -7.55 -5.42 -1.17
C SER A 90 -8.62 -5.55 -0.07
N SER A 91 -8.53 -6.56 0.80
CA SER A 91 -9.48 -6.70 1.90
C SER A 91 -9.38 -5.54 2.89
N MET A 92 -8.16 -5.08 3.21
CA MET A 92 -8.00 -3.92 4.11
C MET A 92 -8.54 -2.63 3.49
N LEU A 93 -8.36 -2.42 2.19
CA LEU A 93 -8.93 -1.26 1.49
C LEU A 93 -10.45 -1.31 1.48
N LEU A 94 -11.05 -2.47 1.19
CA LEU A 94 -12.50 -2.64 1.26
C LEU A 94 -13.03 -2.40 2.67
N LEU A 95 -12.36 -2.98 3.68
CA LEU A 95 -12.76 -2.80 5.07
C LEU A 95 -12.67 -1.34 5.50
N ARG A 96 -11.66 -0.61 5.04
CA ARG A 96 -11.53 0.83 5.29
C ARG A 96 -12.74 1.61 4.75
N SER A 97 -13.24 1.24 3.57
CA SER A 97 -14.36 1.92 2.93
C SER A 97 -15.71 1.63 3.60
N PHE A 98 -15.90 0.42 4.14
CA PHE A 98 -17.19 -0.02 4.69
C PHE A 98 -17.26 0.01 6.22
N ALA A 99 -16.16 -0.27 6.92
CA ALA A 99 -16.10 -0.35 8.39
C ALA A 99 -14.73 0.13 8.91
N PRO A 100 -14.44 1.44 8.83
CA PRO A 100 -13.13 2.00 9.18
C PRO A 100 -12.74 1.72 10.64
N GLU A 101 -13.69 1.80 11.59
CA GLU A 101 -13.42 1.54 13.01
C GLU A 101 -13.02 0.08 13.27
N LEU A 102 -13.61 -0.87 12.53
CA LEU A 102 -13.26 -2.27 12.60
C LEU A 102 -11.84 -2.51 12.06
N LEU A 103 -11.49 -1.88 10.93
CA LEU A 103 -10.13 -1.91 10.41
C LEU A 103 -9.13 -1.35 11.43
N ASP A 104 -9.42 -0.19 12.02
CA ASP A 104 -8.53 0.44 13.00
C ASP A 104 -8.31 -0.46 14.23
N SER A 105 -9.35 -1.17 14.67
CA SER A 105 -9.25 -2.14 15.75
C SER A 105 -8.34 -3.32 15.38
N ILE A 106 -8.51 -3.91 14.19
CA ILE A 106 -7.67 -4.99 13.67
C ILE A 106 -6.21 -4.54 13.54
N VAL A 107 -5.99 -3.35 12.98
CA VAL A 107 -4.65 -2.78 12.80
C VAL A 107 -3.98 -2.61 14.17
N ARG A 108 -4.65 -2.00 15.16
CA ARG A 108 -4.07 -1.86 16.50
C ARG A 108 -3.77 -3.21 17.16
N GLY A 109 -4.67 -4.18 17.03
CA GLY A 109 -4.51 -5.52 17.61
C GLY A 109 -3.38 -6.35 16.96
N SER A 110 -2.98 -6.00 15.73
CA SER A 110 -1.90 -6.70 15.02
C SER A 110 -0.48 -6.31 15.46
N TYR A 111 -0.31 -5.21 16.21
CA TYR A 111 1.01 -4.70 16.61
C TYR A 111 1.42 -5.25 17.97
N ARG A 112 2.68 -5.70 18.10
CA ARG A 112 3.30 -6.00 19.39
C ARG A 112 3.85 -4.72 20.01
N VAL A 113 2.99 -3.98 20.70
CA VAL A 113 3.30 -2.67 21.29
C VAL A 113 4.43 -2.76 22.33
N GLU A 114 4.59 -3.90 22.99
CA GLU A 114 5.67 -4.16 23.97
C GLU A 114 7.08 -4.08 23.36
N ASN A 115 7.19 -4.21 22.04
CA ASN A 115 8.47 -4.22 21.32
C ASN A 115 8.79 -2.90 20.62
N VAL A 116 7.91 -1.89 20.70
CA VAL A 116 8.06 -0.58 20.03
C VAL A 116 9.02 0.32 20.79
#